data_AF-A0A550H064-F1
#
_entry.id   AF-A0A550H064-F1
#
_cell.length_a   1.000
_cell.length_b   1.000
_cell.length_c   1.000
_cell.angle_alpha   90.00
_cell.angle_beta   90.00
_cell.angle_gamma   90.00
#
_symmetry.space_group_name_H-M   'P 1'
#
loop_
_entity.id
_entity.type
_entity.pdbx_description
1 polymer ?
#
loop_
_entity_poly.entity_id
_entity_poly.type
_entity_poly.pdbx_seq_one_letter_code
_entity_poly.pdbx_strand_id
1 'polypeptide(L)'
;MKPLETIYWIRVTLSIIAGGISAVVATFFEATEFNTFLNGVTVALAIYLISYYVLKAKFANKVEKQSKIMSMGIFIYFIAWAVFFVLFYSILVGAPPVA
;
A
#
# COMPACT_ATOMS: atom_id res chain seq x y z
N MET A 1 -20.06 10.86 -3.08
CA MET A 1 -19.03 10.21 -3.92
C MET A 1 -19.59 8.94 -4.52
N LYS A 2 -19.19 8.61 -5.75
CA LYS A 2 -19.61 7.35 -6.40
C LYS A 2 -18.93 6.16 -5.67
N PRO A 3 -19.55 4.97 -5.57
CA PRO A 3 -18.97 3.82 -4.87
C PRO A 3 -17.52 3.48 -5.29
N LEU A 4 -17.22 3.56 -6.58
CA LEU A 4 -15.88 3.29 -7.11
C LEU A 4 -14.86 4.39 -6.77
N GLU A 5 -15.29 5.65 -6.67
CA GLU A 5 -14.47 6.78 -6.23
C GLU A 5 -14.12 6.64 -4.75
N THR A 6 -15.06 6.21 -3.92
CA THR A 6 -14.79 5.89 -2.52
C THR A 6 -13.79 4.74 -2.38
N ILE A 7 -13.91 3.67 -3.19
CA ILE A 7 -12.93 2.58 -3.22
C ILE A 7 -11.53 3.09 -3.61
N TYR A 8 -11.45 3.97 -4.61
CA TYR A 8 -10.19 4.57 -5.04
C TYR A 8 -9.50 5.32 -3.89
N TRP A 9 -10.21 6.21 -3.20
CA TRP A 9 -9.63 6.96 -2.08
C TRP A 9 -9.25 6.08 -0.90
N ILE A 10 -10.05 5.05 -0.60
CA ILE A 10 -9.67 4.06 0.42
C ILE A 10 -8.36 3.38 0.07
N ARG A 11 -8.14 3.01 -1.22
CA ARG A 11 -6.87 2.42 -1.65
C ARG A 11 -5.70 3.39 -1.52
N VAL A 12 -5.89 4.67 -1.85
CA VAL A 12 -4.85 5.68 -1.64
C VAL A 12 -4.49 5.81 -0.15
N THR A 13 -5.47 5.84 0.74
CA THR A 13 -5.18 5.90 2.19
C THR A 13 -4.46 4.63 2.67
N LEU A 14 -4.91 3.45 2.22
CA LEU A 14 -4.30 2.17 2.59
C LEU A 14 -2.88 2.01 2.05
N SER A 15 -2.55 2.59 0.89
CA SER A 15 -1.18 2.54 0.36
C SER A 15 -0.21 3.37 1.17
N ILE A 16 -0.65 4.53 1.68
CA ILE A 16 0.14 5.36 2.61
C ILE A 16 0.43 4.56 3.89
N ILE A 17 -0.59 3.93 4.48
CA ILE A 17 -0.43 3.08 5.67
C ILE A 17 0.51 1.91 5.39
N ALA A 18 0.33 1.22 4.26
CA ALA A 18 1.20 0.12 3.84
C ALA A 18 2.65 0.60 3.69
N GLY A 19 2.87 1.76 3.07
CA GLY A 19 4.21 2.34 2.90
C GLY A 19 4.88 2.63 4.24
N GLY A 20 4.12 3.16 5.21
CA GLY A 20 4.60 3.39 6.57
C GLY A 20 4.99 2.10 7.29
N ILE A 21 4.14 1.07 7.23
CA ILE A 21 4.44 -0.24 7.82
C ILE A 21 5.68 -0.86 7.15
N SER A 22 5.75 -0.85 5.81
CA SER A 22 6.92 -1.34 5.08
C SER A 22 8.20 -0.60 5.47
N ALA A 23 8.13 0.73 5.64
CA ALA A 23 9.27 1.55 6.04
C ALA A 23 9.76 1.19 7.44
N VAL A 24 8.84 1.06 8.40
CA VAL A 24 9.17 0.64 9.78
C VAL A 24 9.79 -0.75 9.77
N VAL A 25 9.21 -1.71 9.04
CA VAL A 25 9.79 -3.06 8.89
C VAL A 25 11.21 -2.96 8.35
N ALA A 26 11.43 -2.17 7.30
CA ALA A 26 12.75 -2.00 6.71
C ALA A 26 13.81 -1.38 7.64
N THR A 27 13.42 -0.66 8.71
CA THR A 27 14.40 -0.17 9.71
C THR A 27 14.99 -1.27 10.59
N PHE A 28 14.34 -2.44 10.67
CA PHE A 28 14.84 -3.60 11.43
C PHE A 28 15.70 -4.55 10.59
N PHE A 29 15.89 -4.24 9.30
CA PHE A 29 16.65 -5.03 8.34
C PHE A 29 17.56 -4.12 7.51
N GLU A 30 18.44 -4.68 6.69
CA GLU A 30 19.23 -3.88 5.74
C GLU A 30 18.38 -3.55 4.50
N ALA A 31 18.06 -2.28 4.28
CA ALA A 31 17.14 -1.89 3.20
C ALA A 31 17.69 -2.03 1.78
N THR A 32 19.02 -2.15 1.63
CA THR A 32 19.65 -2.45 0.34
C THR A 32 19.50 -3.92 -0.05
N GLU A 33 19.09 -4.79 0.89
CA GLU A 33 18.81 -6.18 0.57
C GLU A 33 17.50 -6.34 -0.19
N PHE A 34 17.54 -7.19 -1.21
CA PHE A 34 16.36 -7.57 -1.99
C PHE A 34 15.25 -8.18 -1.11
N ASN A 35 15.62 -8.91 -0.05
CA ASN A 35 14.67 -9.49 0.90
C ASN A 35 13.87 -8.42 1.66
N THR A 36 14.50 -7.32 2.04
CA THR A 36 13.83 -6.20 2.73
C THR A 36 12.81 -5.53 1.82
N PHE A 37 13.15 -5.34 0.55
CA PHE A 37 12.19 -4.86 -0.45
C PHE A 37 11.01 -5.84 -0.63
N LEU A 38 11.29 -7.15 -0.74
CA LEU A 38 10.25 -8.18 -0.86
C LEU A 38 9.34 -8.25 0.38
N ASN A 39 9.86 -8.02 1.59
CA ASN A 39 9.05 -7.90 2.79
C ASN A 39 8.06 -6.73 2.68
N GLY A 40 8.53 -5.58 2.18
CA GLY A 40 7.66 -4.42 1.89
C GLY A 40 6.55 -4.75 0.89
N VAL A 41 6.91 -5.38 -0.23
CA VAL A 41 5.93 -5.83 -1.25
C VAL A 41 4.92 -6.81 -0.64
N THR A 42 5.36 -7.72 0.21
CA THR A 42 4.51 -8.72 0.87
C THR A 42 3.50 -8.04 1.80
N VAL A 43 3.92 -7.04 2.57
CA VAL A 43 3.03 -6.21 3.41
C VAL A 43 1.99 -5.49 2.56
N ALA A 44 2.40 -4.83 1.47
CA ALA A 44 1.50 -4.12 0.57
C ALA A 44 0.47 -5.07 -0.07
N LEU A 45 0.91 -6.23 -0.54
CA LEU A 45 0.03 -7.26 -1.10
C LEU A 45 -0.97 -7.79 -0.07
N ALA A 46 -0.51 -8.09 1.15
CA ALA A 46 -1.37 -8.58 2.21
C ALA A 46 -2.49 -7.57 2.53
N ILE A 47 -2.13 -6.29 2.74
CA ILE A 47 -3.11 -5.22 3.00
C ILE A 47 -4.07 -5.07 1.81
N TYR A 48 -3.57 -5.12 0.57
CA TYR A 48 -4.41 -5.04 -0.62
C TYR A 48 -5.45 -6.16 -0.69
N LEU A 49 -5.03 -7.40 -0.48
CA LEU A 49 -5.89 -8.58 -0.55
C LEU A 49 -6.90 -8.61 0.59
N ILE A 50 -6.48 -8.31 1.83
CA ILE A 50 -7.38 -8.21 2.98
C ILE A 50 -8.43 -7.10 2.73
N SER A 51 -7.98 -5.93 2.27
CA SER A 51 -8.89 -4.82 1.98
C SER A 51 -9.91 -5.17 0.89
N TYR A 52 -9.55 -5.99 -0.10
CA TYR A 52 -10.49 -6.44 -1.12
C TYR A 52 -11.66 -7.20 -0.51
N TYR A 53 -11.43 -8.12 0.42
CA TYR A 53 -12.53 -8.86 1.06
C TYR A 53 -13.45 -7.94 1.88
N VAL A 54 -12.88 -6.98 2.60
CA VAL A 54 -13.64 -5.97 3.36
C VAL A 54 -14.46 -5.07 2.43
N LEU A 55 -13.84 -4.57 1.36
CA LEU A 55 -14.51 -3.72 0.37
C LEU A 55 -15.57 -4.49 -0.41
N LYS A 56 -15.33 -5.76 -0.74
CA LYS A 56 -16.31 -6.64 -1.38
C LYS A 56 -17.54 -6.79 -0.50
N ALA A 57 -17.37 -7.08 0.79
CA ALA A 57 -18.51 -7.20 1.72
C ALA A 57 -19.35 -5.91 1.78
N LYS A 58 -18.71 -4.73 1.71
CA LYS A 58 -19.40 -3.43 1.82
C LYS A 58 -20.02 -2.91 0.51
N PHE A 59 -19.40 -3.20 -0.63
CA PHE A 59 -19.74 -2.59 -1.93
C PHE A 59 -20.24 -3.57 -2.99
N ALA A 60 -20.31 -4.87 -2.71
CA ALA A 60 -20.77 -5.92 -3.63
C ALA A 60 -22.05 -5.58 -4.39
N ASN A 61 -23.06 -5.02 -3.70
CA ASN A 61 -24.39 -4.69 -4.26
C ASN A 61 -24.50 -3.22 -4.71
N LYS A 62 -23.39 -2.47 -4.69
CA LYS A 62 -23.34 -1.04 -4.97
C LYS A 62 -22.51 -0.72 -6.23
N VAL A 63 -22.04 -1.74 -6.94
CA VAL A 63 -21.24 -1.60 -8.16
C VAL A 63 -21.80 -2.52 -9.24
N GLU A 64 -21.67 -2.11 -10.50
CA GLU A 64 -22.17 -2.89 -11.65
C GLU A 64 -21.53 -4.29 -11.76
N LYS A 65 -20.24 -4.40 -11.45
CA LYS A 65 -19.47 -5.64 -11.54
C LYS A 65 -18.52 -5.74 -10.37
N GLN A 66 -18.50 -6.88 -9.68
CA GLN A 66 -17.63 -7.10 -8.53
C GLN A 66 -16.14 -7.07 -8.88
N SER A 67 -15.77 -7.43 -10.13
CA SER A 67 -14.40 -7.31 -10.61
C SER A 67 -13.86 -5.88 -10.53
N LYS A 68 -14.73 -4.86 -10.64
CA LYS A 68 -14.34 -3.45 -10.47
C LYS A 68 -13.87 -3.14 -9.05
N ILE A 69 -14.34 -3.86 -8.02
CA ILE A 69 -13.86 -3.66 -6.64
C ILE A 69 -12.38 -4.04 -6.52
N MET A 70 -11.99 -5.14 -7.18
CA MET A 70 -10.61 -5.62 -7.18
C MET A 70 -9.68 -4.75 -8.02
N SER A 71 -10.10 -4.29 -9.19
CA SER A 71 -9.22 -3.57 -10.12
C SER A 71 -9.18 -2.05 -9.92
N MET A 72 -10.23 -1.46 -9.35
CA MET A 72 -10.30 -0.01 -9.15
C MET A 72 -9.20 0.45 -8.20
N GLY A 73 -8.35 1.36 -8.66
CA GLY A 73 -7.25 1.92 -7.87
C GLY A 73 -6.06 0.99 -7.61
N ILE A 74 -5.91 -0.11 -8.37
CA ILE A 74 -4.79 -1.04 -8.19
C ILE A 74 -3.43 -0.37 -8.44
N PHE A 75 -3.28 0.33 -9.56
CA PHE A 75 -2.01 0.95 -9.94
C PHE A 75 -1.61 2.07 -8.97
N ILE A 76 -2.56 2.95 -8.62
CA ILE A 76 -2.28 4.02 -7.65
C ILE A 76 -1.93 3.47 -6.28
N TYR A 77 -2.50 2.33 -5.87
CA TYR A 77 -2.16 1.70 -4.61
C TYR A 77 -0.67 1.36 -4.56
N PHE A 78 -0.16 0.64 -5.57
CA PHE A 78 1.25 0.22 -5.58
C PHE A 78 2.22 1.38 -5.87
N ILE A 79 1.84 2.34 -6.74
CA ILE A 79 2.68 3.52 -7.00
C ILE A 79 2.79 4.38 -5.74
N ALA A 80 1.67 4.71 -5.09
CA ALA A 80 1.68 5.50 -3.87
C ALA A 80 2.39 4.74 -2.73
N TRP A 81 2.17 3.43 -2.59
CA TRP A 81 2.93 2.62 -1.64
C TRP A 81 4.44 2.78 -1.84
N ALA A 82 4.94 2.64 -3.07
CA ALA A 82 6.37 2.77 -3.35
C ALA A 82 6.91 4.17 -3.00
N VAL A 83 6.18 5.23 -3.38
CA VAL A 83 6.55 6.61 -3.05
C VAL A 83 6.60 6.83 -1.54
N PHE A 84 5.55 6.43 -0.81
CA PHE A 84 5.48 6.62 0.64
C PHE A 84 6.43 5.71 1.41
N PHE A 85 6.72 4.51 0.89
CA PHE A 85 7.76 3.64 1.44
C PHE A 85 9.11 4.33 1.42
N VAL A 86 9.55 4.83 0.26
CA VAL A 86 10.83 5.54 0.13
C VAL A 86 10.86 6.82 0.97
N LEU A 87 9.77 7.59 0.96
CA LEU A 87 9.64 8.82 1.75
C LEU A 87 9.79 8.54 3.25
N PHE A 88 8.99 7.62 3.79
CA PHE A 88 9.00 7.33 5.22
C PHE A 88 10.29 6.63 5.65
N TYR A 89 10.81 5.71 4.84
CA TYR A 89 12.08 5.07 5.14
C TYR A 89 13.23 6.09 5.23
N SER A 90 13.31 7.01 4.26
CA SER A 90 14.30 8.11 4.27
C SER A 90 14.17 8.99 5.52
N ILE A 91 12.95 9.30 5.95
CA ILE A 91 12.70 10.08 7.17
C ILE A 91 13.15 9.30 8.43
N LEU A 92 12.88 8.00 8.50
CA LEU A 92 13.19 7.17 9.68
C LEU A 92 14.69 6.93 9.86
N VAL A 93 15.42 6.70 8.77
CA VAL A 93 16.87 6.47 8.83
C VAL A 93 17.65 7.78 8.91
N GLY A 94 17.09 8.88 8.43
CA GLY A 94 17.77 10.16 8.36
C GLY A 94 18.83 10.20 7.24
N ALA A 95 19.66 11.26 7.24
CA ALA A 95 20.75 11.36 6.28
C ALA A 95 21.77 10.23 6.53
N PRO A 96 22.27 9.55 5.48
CA PRO A 96 23.36 8.60 5.66
C PRO A 96 24.55 9.32 6.32
N PRO A 97 25.26 8.67 7.26
CA PRO A 97 26.45 9.27 7.85
C PRO A 97 27.40 9.68 6.74
N VAL A 98 27.85 10.95 6.78
CA VAL A 98 28.80 11.50 5.83
C VAL A 98 30.09 10.68 5.98
N ALA A 99 30.47 9.97 4.92
CA ALA A 99 31.70 9.18 4.87
C ALA A 99 32.94 10.08 4.94
#